data_AF-A0AAE0Z5G1-F1
#
_entry.id   AF-A0AAE0Z5G1-F1
#
_cell.length_a   1.000
_cell.length_b   1.000
_cell.length_c   1.000
_cell.angle_alpha   90.00
_cell.angle_beta   90.00
_cell.angle_gamma   90.00
#
_symmetry.space_group_name_H-M   'P 1'
#
loop_
_entity.id
_entity.type
_entity.pdbx_description
1 polymer ?
#
loop_
_entity_poly.entity_id
_entity_poly.type
_entity_poly.pdbx_seq_one_letter_code
_entity_poly.pdbx_strand_id
1 'polypeptide(L)'
;MLFVLNWLFTFSVLYVLRDRERELRSQSVQLGRTIDNQLCNLSSTMAAAVSPHYYEGTEKLLEVWFTSSSNDERCDLRNIKREKWDTLLKLVQADIVSMMKDEDMDAYVLSESSMFVTKNRFILKTCGTTTLLLAVKDLVQMVKEECGFDKVV
;
A
#
# COMPACT_ATOMS: atom_id res chain seq x y z
N MET A 1 10.26 -16.53 11.19
CA MET A 1 9.02 -15.75 11.41
C MET A 1 9.16 -14.30 10.92
N LEU A 2 9.80 -14.12 9.74
CA LEU A 2 10.10 -12.84 9.08
C LEU A 2 9.82 -12.92 7.55
N PHE A 3 9.27 -14.06 7.09
CA PHE A 3 9.25 -14.43 5.66
C PHE A 3 7.91 -14.11 4.96
N VAL A 4 6.82 -13.86 5.68
CA VAL A 4 5.51 -13.56 5.08
C VAL A 4 5.31 -12.05 4.87
N LEU A 5 5.82 -11.23 5.79
CA LEU A 5 5.77 -9.77 5.70
C LEU A 5 6.67 -9.22 4.59
N ASN A 6 7.78 -9.91 4.29
CA ASN A 6 8.66 -9.58 3.15
C ASN A 6 8.01 -9.87 1.78
N TRP A 7 6.95 -10.70 1.74
CA TRP A 7 6.31 -11.16 0.50
C TRP A 7 5.18 -10.24 0.02
N LEU A 8 4.45 -9.57 0.91
CA LEU A 8 3.47 -8.54 0.55
C LEU A 8 4.13 -7.17 0.29
N PHE A 9 5.25 -6.89 0.96
CA PHE A 9 6.12 -5.73 0.72
C PHE A 9 6.71 -5.73 -0.69
N THR A 10 7.14 -6.92 -1.15
CA THR A 10 7.58 -7.11 -2.53
C THR A 10 6.42 -6.86 -3.47
N PHE A 11 5.19 -7.30 -3.20
CA PHE A 11 4.07 -7.15 -4.14
C PHE A 11 3.69 -5.71 -4.54
N SER A 12 3.84 -4.71 -3.67
CA SER A 12 3.52 -3.31 -4.03
C SER A 12 4.63 -2.62 -4.82
N VAL A 13 5.89 -2.84 -4.46
CA VAL A 13 7.06 -2.43 -5.27
C VAL A 13 7.11 -3.22 -6.60
N LEU A 14 6.75 -4.49 -6.54
CA LEU A 14 6.56 -5.37 -7.69
C LEU A 14 5.31 -4.97 -8.48
N TYR A 15 4.37 -4.15 -8.01
CA TYR A 15 3.25 -3.68 -8.85
C TYR A 15 3.73 -2.64 -9.86
N VAL A 16 4.63 -1.76 -9.44
CA VAL A 16 5.34 -0.81 -10.31
C VAL A 16 6.31 -1.52 -11.25
N LEU A 17 6.96 -2.61 -10.83
CA LEU A 17 7.78 -3.46 -11.71
C LEU A 17 6.95 -4.44 -12.59
N ARG A 18 5.73 -4.82 -12.17
CA ARG A 18 4.80 -5.72 -12.88
C ARG A 18 4.19 -5.07 -14.11
N ASP A 19 4.19 -3.75 -14.19
CA ASP A 19 3.86 -3.05 -15.43
C ASP A 19 4.93 -3.28 -16.51
N ARG A 20 6.20 -3.49 -16.10
CA ARG A 20 7.33 -3.80 -16.99
C ARG A 20 7.51 -5.31 -17.29
N GLU A 21 7.06 -6.21 -16.41
CA GLU A 21 7.09 -7.68 -16.63
C GLU A 21 5.93 -8.22 -17.47
N ARG A 22 4.81 -7.49 -17.60
CA ARG A 22 3.68 -7.90 -18.47
C ARG A 22 4.09 -8.05 -19.93
N GLU A 23 5.10 -7.31 -20.37
CA GLU A 23 5.65 -7.36 -21.72
C GLU A 23 6.52 -8.63 -21.94
N LEU A 24 7.23 -9.09 -20.91
CA LEU A 24 8.08 -10.30 -20.96
C LEU A 24 7.29 -11.60 -20.72
N ARG A 25 6.21 -11.56 -19.93
CA ARG A 25 5.34 -12.73 -19.65
C ARG A 25 4.57 -13.24 -20.87
N SER A 26 4.31 -12.41 -21.87
CA SER A 26 3.72 -12.88 -23.13
C SER A 26 4.61 -13.92 -23.85
N GLN A 27 5.93 -13.92 -23.60
CA GLN A 27 6.86 -14.90 -24.16
C GLN A 27 6.99 -16.20 -23.32
N SER A 28 6.81 -16.14 -21.99
CA SER A 28 7.01 -17.31 -21.09
C SER A 28 5.78 -18.20 -20.92
N VAL A 29 4.57 -17.69 -21.18
CA VAL A 29 3.31 -18.44 -21.06
C VAL A 29 3.21 -19.62 -22.05
N GLN A 30 3.95 -19.60 -23.16
CA GLN A 30 4.04 -20.76 -24.06
C GLN A 30 4.87 -21.92 -23.49
N LEU A 31 5.80 -21.68 -22.57
CA LEU A 31 6.72 -22.70 -22.06
C LEU A 31 6.17 -23.49 -20.85
N GLY A 32 5.32 -22.85 -20.02
CA GLY A 32 4.81 -23.44 -18.77
C GLY A 32 3.71 -24.49 -18.93
N ARG A 33 2.98 -24.51 -20.05
CA ARG A 33 1.87 -25.46 -20.27
C ARG A 33 2.30 -26.92 -20.41
N THR A 34 3.60 -27.18 -20.56
CA THR A 34 4.16 -28.53 -20.72
C THR A 34 4.44 -29.23 -19.38
N ILE A 35 4.53 -28.49 -18.26
CA ILE A 35 5.07 -29.01 -16.98
C ILE A 35 3.97 -29.45 -15.99
N ASP A 36 2.76 -28.87 -16.07
CA ASP A 36 1.71 -29.04 -15.04
C ASP A 36 1.06 -30.44 -14.97
N ASN A 37 1.16 -31.26 -16.01
CA ASN A 37 0.49 -32.57 -16.05
C ASN A 37 1.17 -33.67 -15.21
N GLN A 38 2.32 -33.42 -14.58
CA GLN A 38 3.08 -34.48 -13.88
C GLN A 38 3.04 -34.43 -12.33
N LEU A 39 2.55 -33.35 -11.70
CA LEU A 39 2.69 -33.18 -10.24
C LEU A 39 1.48 -33.62 -9.40
N CYS A 40 0.36 -33.98 -10.03
CA CYS A 40 -0.91 -34.24 -9.35
C CYS A 40 -0.97 -35.55 -8.53
N ASN A 41 0.05 -36.41 -8.57
CA ASN A 41 -0.02 -37.78 -8.01
C ASN A 41 0.65 -37.96 -6.63
N LEU A 42 1.06 -36.91 -5.92
CA LEU A 42 1.97 -37.06 -4.75
C LEU A 42 1.50 -36.51 -3.39
N SER A 43 0.24 -36.13 -3.19
CA SER A 43 -0.16 -35.43 -1.94
C SER A 43 -1.37 -36.03 -1.21
N SER A 44 -1.16 -37.11 -0.44
CA SER A 44 -2.18 -37.66 0.48
C SER A 44 -1.76 -37.75 1.95
N THR A 45 -0.58 -37.22 2.35
CA THR A 45 -0.04 -37.47 3.70
C THR A 45 0.17 -36.21 4.58
N MET A 46 -0.13 -34.99 4.11
CA MET A 46 0.24 -33.74 4.82
C MET A 46 -0.92 -32.93 5.42
N ALA A 47 -2.02 -33.57 5.82
CA ALA A 47 -3.26 -32.87 6.19
C ALA A 47 -3.38 -32.37 7.65
N ALA A 48 -2.36 -32.49 8.51
CA ALA A 48 -2.54 -32.32 9.98
C ALA A 48 -1.89 -31.08 10.65
N ALA A 49 -1.40 -30.08 9.91
CA ALA A 49 -0.75 -28.91 10.54
C ALA A 49 -0.96 -27.56 9.83
N VAL A 50 -2.17 -27.30 9.32
CA VAL A 50 -2.49 -26.00 8.69
C VAL A 50 -3.57 -25.30 9.50
N SER A 51 -3.19 -24.33 10.32
CA SER A 51 -4.12 -23.31 10.80
C SER A 51 -4.74 -22.61 9.59
N PRO A 52 -6.06 -22.38 9.53
CA PRO A 52 -6.66 -21.67 8.41
C PRO A 52 -6.23 -20.21 8.48
N HIS A 53 -5.14 -19.89 7.78
CA HIS A 53 -4.75 -18.53 7.50
C HIS A 53 -5.82 -17.97 6.54
N TYR A 54 -6.89 -17.43 7.12
CA TYR A 54 -7.97 -16.82 6.36
C TYR A 54 -7.42 -15.55 5.72
N TYR A 55 -7.05 -15.66 4.45
CA TYR A 55 -6.61 -14.53 3.66
C TYR A 55 -7.85 -13.78 3.16
N GLU A 56 -8.19 -12.68 3.83
CA GLU A 56 -9.19 -11.75 3.35
C GLU A 56 -8.57 -10.96 2.19
N GLY A 57 -8.72 -11.48 0.97
CA GLY A 57 -8.08 -10.96 -0.23
C GLY A 57 -8.63 -9.62 -0.75
N THR A 58 -9.43 -8.90 0.04
CA THR A 58 -10.00 -7.62 -0.37
C THR A 58 -9.07 -6.48 0.01
N GLU A 59 -8.37 -5.97 -0.99
CA GLU A 59 -7.57 -4.75 -0.90
C GLU A 59 -8.48 -3.52 -0.86
N LYS A 60 -8.24 -2.59 0.09
CA LYS A 60 -8.92 -1.30 0.18
C LYS A 60 -7.94 -0.19 -0.18
N LEU A 61 -8.41 0.76 -0.97
CA LEU A 61 -7.65 1.93 -1.41
C LEU A 61 -8.37 3.20 -0.93
N LEU A 62 -7.68 4.01 -0.14
CA LEU A 62 -8.07 5.40 0.13
C LEU A 62 -7.17 6.29 -0.72
N GLU A 63 -7.80 7.10 -1.56
CA GLU A 63 -7.14 8.12 -2.36
C GLU A 63 -7.86 9.45 -2.12
N VAL A 64 -7.09 10.48 -1.78
CA VAL A 64 -7.63 11.82 -1.47
C VAL A 64 -6.79 12.86 -2.20
N TRP A 65 -7.47 13.73 -2.94
CA TRP A 65 -6.87 14.88 -3.60
C TRP A 65 -7.23 16.15 -2.83
N PHE A 66 -6.23 16.96 -2.53
CA PHE A 66 -6.37 18.20 -1.77
C PHE A 66 -6.19 19.42 -2.68
N THR A 67 -6.93 20.48 -2.40
CA THR A 67 -6.79 21.78 -3.06
C THR A 67 -6.91 22.91 -2.05
N SER A 68 -6.37 24.07 -2.40
CA SER A 68 -6.40 25.27 -1.59
C SER A 68 -7.19 26.36 -2.31
N SER A 69 -8.17 26.98 -1.65
CA SER A 69 -8.95 28.09 -2.20
C SER A 69 -8.11 29.35 -2.44
N SER A 70 -7.00 29.51 -1.73
CA SER A 70 -6.10 30.67 -1.86
C SER A 70 -5.06 30.52 -2.97
N ASN A 71 -5.05 29.41 -3.73
CA ASN A 71 -4.02 29.09 -4.73
C ASN A 71 -2.59 29.27 -4.19
N ASP A 72 -2.37 28.90 -2.92
CA ASP A 72 -1.04 29.02 -2.32
C ASP A 72 -0.14 27.88 -2.83
N GLU A 73 0.83 28.23 -3.67
CA GLU A 73 1.82 27.31 -4.24
C GLU A 73 2.70 26.64 -3.17
N ARG A 74 2.67 27.13 -1.92
CA ARG A 74 3.40 26.56 -0.78
C ARG A 74 2.71 25.33 -0.18
N CYS A 75 1.45 25.06 -0.54
CA CYS A 75 0.75 23.88 -0.07
C CYS A 75 1.38 22.61 -0.65
N ASP A 76 1.97 21.80 0.23
CA ASP A 76 2.60 20.52 -0.12
C ASP A 76 2.46 19.53 1.03
N LEU A 77 1.79 18.39 0.78
CA LEU A 77 1.60 17.34 1.79
C LEU A 77 2.91 16.70 2.26
N ARG A 78 3.96 16.74 1.43
CA ARG A 78 5.27 16.15 1.74
C ARG A 78 6.03 16.95 2.81
N ASN A 79 5.57 18.16 3.11
CA ASN A 79 6.08 18.96 4.23
C ASN A 79 5.58 18.47 5.59
N ILE A 80 4.55 17.60 5.63
CA ILE A 80 4.06 17.00 6.86
C ILE A 80 5.14 16.10 7.46
N LYS A 81 5.47 16.35 8.73
CA LYS A 81 6.50 15.58 9.43
C LYS A 81 6.06 14.15 9.68
N ARG A 82 7.03 13.24 9.72
CA ARG A 82 6.79 11.80 9.92
C ARG A 82 5.99 11.49 11.20
N GLU A 83 6.19 12.24 12.28
CA GLU A 83 5.51 12.00 13.55
C GLU A 83 3.98 12.18 13.45
N LYS A 84 3.54 13.05 12.53
CA LYS A 84 2.12 13.24 12.24
C LYS A 84 1.57 12.04 11.47
N TRP A 85 2.32 11.55 10.48
CA TRP A 85 1.98 10.29 9.79
C TRP A 85 1.91 9.11 10.75
N ASP A 86 2.88 8.96 11.66
CA ASP A 86 2.85 7.90 12.69
C ASP A 86 1.58 8.00 13.56
N THR A 87 1.16 9.22 13.91
CA THR A 87 -0.07 9.44 14.70
C THR A 87 -1.33 9.05 13.94
N LEU A 88 -1.42 9.40 12.66
CA LEU A 88 -2.52 9.02 11.78
C LEU A 88 -2.57 7.49 11.59
N LEU A 89 -1.42 6.87 11.33
CA LEU A 89 -1.32 5.45 11.01
C LEU A 89 -1.63 4.55 12.22
N LYS A 90 -1.40 5.04 13.44
CA LYS A 90 -1.86 4.35 14.66
C LYS A 90 -3.38 4.15 14.71
N LEU A 91 -4.18 5.04 14.12
CA LEU A 91 -5.64 4.89 14.06
C LEU A 91 -6.07 3.71 13.20
N VAL A 92 -5.25 3.35 12.21
CA VAL A 92 -5.45 2.23 11.29
C VAL A 92 -4.59 1.02 11.66
N GLN A 93 -3.98 1.01 12.85
CA GLN A 93 -3.13 -0.07 13.36
C GLN A 93 -1.97 -0.41 12.41
N ALA A 94 -1.39 0.60 11.77
CA ALA A 94 -0.26 0.47 10.87
C ALA A 94 0.97 1.22 11.42
N ASP A 95 2.15 0.64 11.19
CA ASP A 95 3.43 1.23 11.59
C ASP A 95 4.32 1.43 10.36
N ILE A 96 5.03 2.56 10.29
CA ILE A 96 6.00 2.84 9.23
C ILE A 96 7.26 2.01 9.47
N VAL A 97 7.51 1.04 8.57
CA VAL A 97 8.70 0.18 8.60
C VAL A 97 9.85 0.83 7.83
N SER A 98 9.57 1.46 6.71
CA SER A 98 10.56 2.18 5.91
C SER A 98 9.95 3.31 5.09
N MET A 99 10.80 4.21 4.60
CA MET A 99 10.40 5.33 3.75
C MET A 99 11.43 5.60 2.66
N MET A 100 10.96 6.06 1.51
CA MET A 100 11.74 6.54 0.40
C MET A 100 11.18 7.89 -0.04
N LYS A 101 12.05 8.89 -0.14
CA LYS A 101 11.67 10.23 -0.61
C LYS A 101 12.18 10.45 -2.02
N ASP A 102 11.37 11.12 -2.82
CA ASP A 102 11.70 11.50 -4.19
C ASP A 102 11.19 12.92 -4.48
N GLU A 103 11.62 13.50 -5.61
CA GLU A 103 11.28 14.88 -5.99
C GLU A 103 9.78 15.09 -6.21
N ASP A 104 9.04 14.04 -6.54
CA ASP A 104 7.60 14.09 -6.84
C ASP A 104 6.74 13.35 -5.80
N MET A 105 7.31 12.39 -5.07
CA MET A 105 6.54 11.48 -4.22
C MET A 105 7.35 10.92 -3.05
N ASP A 106 6.77 10.96 -1.85
CA ASP A 106 7.22 10.19 -0.71
C ASP A 106 6.46 8.85 -0.64
N ALA A 107 7.18 7.75 -0.63
CA ALA A 107 6.64 6.40 -0.47
C ALA A 107 6.99 5.84 0.90
N TYR A 108 5.98 5.32 1.59
CA TYR A 108 6.09 4.71 2.90
C TYR A 108 5.64 3.28 2.83
N VAL A 109 6.43 2.41 3.42
CA VAL A 109 6.09 1.01 3.51
C VAL A 109 5.77 0.66 4.95
N LEU A 110 4.59 0.07 5.13
CA LEU A 110 3.96 -0.15 6.41
C LEU A 110 3.92 -1.66 6.68
N SER A 111 3.81 -2.05 7.95
CA SER A 111 3.80 -3.46 8.39
C SER A 111 3.00 -4.40 7.47
N GLU A 112 1.77 -4.03 7.12
CA GLU A 112 0.89 -4.81 6.22
C GLU A 112 0.28 -3.97 5.08
N SER A 113 0.86 -2.82 4.78
CA SER A 113 0.24 -1.81 3.92
C SER A 113 1.27 -0.91 3.22
N SER A 114 0.81 0.00 2.37
CA SER A 114 1.67 1.01 1.75
C SER A 114 0.95 2.36 1.68
N MET A 115 1.72 3.44 1.79
CA MET A 115 1.22 4.81 1.73
C MET A 115 2.10 5.64 0.80
N PHE A 116 1.47 6.49 -0.01
CA PHE A 116 2.14 7.36 -0.97
C PHE A 116 1.62 8.78 -0.82
N VAL A 117 2.54 9.75 -0.85
CA VAL A 117 2.24 11.16 -0.64
C VAL A 117 2.92 11.99 -1.74
N THR A 118 2.15 12.74 -2.51
CA THR A 118 2.68 13.74 -3.45
C THR A 118 2.31 15.15 -2.97
N LYS A 119 2.58 16.20 -3.75
CA LYS A 119 2.24 17.60 -3.39
C LYS A 119 0.82 17.76 -2.87
N ASN A 120 -0.17 17.13 -3.50
CA ASN A 120 -1.59 17.30 -3.18
C ASN A 120 -2.40 16.00 -3.17
N ARG A 121 -1.75 14.83 -3.30
CA ARG A 121 -2.41 13.53 -3.31
C ARG A 121 -1.91 12.68 -2.15
N PHE A 122 -2.86 12.09 -1.43
CA PHE A 122 -2.61 11.08 -0.42
C PHE A 122 -3.20 9.74 -0.85
N ILE A 123 -2.41 8.67 -0.76
CA ILE A 123 -2.84 7.31 -1.07
C ILE A 123 -2.47 6.40 0.11
N LEU A 124 -3.44 5.63 0.60
CA LEU A 124 -3.22 4.60 1.61
C LEU A 124 -3.87 3.29 1.14
N LYS A 125 -3.04 2.26 0.96
CA LYS A 125 -3.43 0.93 0.54
C LYS A 125 -3.35 -0.01 1.73
N THR A 126 -4.47 -0.62 2.10
CA THR A 126 -4.56 -1.54 3.26
C THR A 126 -5.21 -2.85 2.84
N CYS A 127 -4.81 -3.96 3.45
CA CYS A 127 -5.53 -5.23 3.38
C CYS A 127 -6.33 -5.48 4.68
N GLY A 128 -7.29 -6.40 4.65
CA GLY A 128 -8.01 -6.86 5.86
C GLY A 128 -9.11 -5.93 6.39
N THR A 129 -9.34 -5.96 7.70
CA THR A 129 -10.49 -5.34 8.41
C THR A 129 -10.28 -3.88 8.83
N THR A 130 -9.14 -3.28 8.45
CA THR A 130 -8.75 -1.93 8.87
C THR A 130 -9.82 -0.86 8.56
N THR A 131 -10.16 -0.05 9.56
CA THR A 131 -11.21 0.97 9.48
C THR A 131 -10.70 2.26 8.86
N LEU A 132 -10.34 2.19 7.59
CA LEU A 132 -9.73 3.26 6.79
C LEU A 132 -10.53 4.58 6.83
N LEU A 133 -11.86 4.49 6.92
CA LEU A 133 -12.76 5.65 6.99
C LEU A 133 -12.62 6.48 8.29
N LEU A 134 -12.13 5.89 9.38
CA LEU A 134 -11.89 6.64 10.62
C LEU A 134 -10.75 7.63 10.45
N ALA A 135 -9.70 7.26 9.72
CA ALA A 135 -8.54 8.11 9.49
C ALA A 135 -8.81 9.30 8.56
N VAL A 136 -9.89 9.27 7.76
CA VAL A 136 -10.18 10.35 6.79
C VAL A 136 -10.40 11.68 7.49
N LYS A 137 -11.11 11.70 8.62
CA LYS A 137 -11.40 12.94 9.36
C LYS A 137 -10.12 13.54 9.93
N ASP A 138 -9.30 12.73 10.58
CA ASP A 138 -8.02 13.17 11.15
C ASP A 138 -7.01 13.56 10.08
N LEU A 139 -7.01 12.86 8.93
CA LEU A 139 -6.21 13.22 7.76
C LEU A 139 -6.58 14.61 7.25
N VAL A 140 -7.86 14.88 7.00
CA VAL A 140 -8.31 16.19 6.49
C VAL A 140 -7.98 17.31 7.48
N GLN A 141 -8.17 17.08 8.78
CA GLN A 141 -7.83 18.05 9.81
C GLN A 141 -6.32 18.34 9.85
N MET A 142 -5.49 17.30 9.88
CA MET A 142 -4.04 17.41 9.87
C MET A 142 -3.53 18.16 8.63
N VAL A 143 -4.04 17.81 7.46
CA VAL A 143 -3.65 18.44 6.19
C VAL A 143 -4.01 19.91 6.16
N LYS A 144 -5.16 20.29 6.73
CA LYS A 144 -5.55 21.69 6.87
C LYS A 144 -4.61 22.47 7.81
N GLU A 145 -4.24 21.88 8.94
CA GLU A 145 -3.38 22.50 9.94
C GLU A 145 -1.92 22.65 9.49
N GLU A 146 -1.37 21.62 8.83
CA GLU A 146 0.05 21.58 8.47
C GLU A 146 0.35 22.18 7.09
N CYS A 147 -0.58 22.05 6.13
CA CYS A 147 -0.35 22.43 4.74
C CYS A 147 -1.27 23.54 4.22
N GLY A 148 -2.36 23.87 4.92
CA GLY A 148 -3.31 24.91 4.49
C GLY A 148 -4.24 24.50 3.35
N PHE A 149 -4.33 23.21 3.00
CA PHE A 149 -5.36 22.73 2.08
C PHE A 149 -6.73 22.73 2.78
N ASP A 150 -7.72 23.41 2.20
CA ASP A 150 -9.05 23.59 2.78
C ASP A 150 -10.17 22.83 2.04
N LYS A 151 -9.82 22.18 0.91
CA LYS A 151 -10.77 21.46 0.06
C LYS A 151 -10.25 20.08 -0.32
N VAL A 152 -11.19 19.14 -0.46
CA VAL A 152 -10.98 17.80 -1.00
C VAL A 152 -11.73 17.70 -2.33
N VAL A 153 -11.11 17.06 -3.33
CA VAL A 153 -11.64 16.87 -4.69
C VAL A 153 -11.87 15.39 -4.99
#